data_AF-A0A6A3DSE4-F1
#
_entry.id   AF-A0A6A3DSE4-F1
#
_cell.length_a   1.000
_cell.length_b   1.000
_cell.length_c   1.000
_cell.angle_alpha   90.00
_cell.angle_beta   90.00
_cell.angle_gamma   90.00
#
_symmetry.space_group_name_H-M   'P 1'
#
loop_
_entity.id
_entity.type
_entity.pdbx_description
1 polymer ?
#
loop_
_entity_poly.entity_id
_entity_poly.type
_entity_poly.pdbx_seq_one_letter_code
_entity_poly.pdbx_strand_id
1 'polypeptide(L)'
;MSPNPIVECHEQQSEDVLVFVILHYFVWGVPFLLLFYLFHNIGLDYVSVAMVVLYLPSFFSGAHKTGQGNVWEGLRTSSLWGLLNQFLRLKIIREQELDPNKRHIFGFHPR
;
A
#
# COMPACT_ATOMS: atom_id res chain seq x y z
N MET A 1 -13.95 -26.48 33.00
CA MET A 1 -13.75 -26.79 31.56
C MET A 1 -12.85 -25.68 31.02
N SER A 2 -11.60 -25.97 30.65
CA SER A 2 -10.70 -24.96 30.07
C SER A 2 -11.16 -24.66 28.64
N PRO A 3 -11.20 -23.39 28.20
CA PRO A 3 -11.48 -23.08 26.80
C PRO A 3 -10.41 -23.69 25.89
N ASN A 4 -10.81 -24.07 24.68
CA ASN A 4 -9.94 -24.73 23.71
C ASN A 4 -9.03 -23.66 23.05
N PRO A 5 -7.70 -23.77 23.15
CA PRO A 5 -6.76 -22.73 22.70
C PRO A 5 -6.84 -22.46 21.18
N ILE A 6 -7.35 -23.40 20.39
CA ILE A 6 -7.56 -23.20 18.94
C ILE A 6 -8.72 -22.22 18.70
N VAL A 7 -9.79 -22.32 19.49
CA VAL A 7 -10.96 -21.44 19.36
C VAL A 7 -10.58 -20.01 19.76
N GLU A 8 -9.81 -19.85 20.84
CA GLU A 8 -9.32 -18.56 21.33
C GLU A 8 -8.38 -17.87 20.32
N CYS A 9 -7.53 -18.64 19.63
CA CYS A 9 -6.65 -18.12 18.58
C CYS A 9 -7.42 -17.62 17.33
N HIS A 10 -8.47 -18.34 16.92
CA HIS A 10 -9.32 -17.91 15.80
C HIS A 10 -10.18 -16.70 16.16
N GLU A 11 -10.67 -16.63 17.39
CA GLU A 11 -11.42 -15.48 17.90
C GLU A 11 -10.53 -14.23 17.92
N GLN A 12 -9.32 -14.34 18.49
CA GLN A 12 -8.31 -13.27 18.49
C GLN A 12 -7.98 -12.78 17.07
N GLN A 13 -7.75 -13.69 16.11
CA GLN A 13 -7.46 -13.31 14.73
C GLN A 13 -8.63 -12.52 14.09
N SER A 14 -9.87 -12.88 14.41
CA SER A 14 -11.04 -12.19 13.88
C SER A 14 -11.20 -10.78 14.47
N GLU A 15 -10.90 -10.63 15.76
CA GLU A 15 -10.91 -9.34 16.45
C GLU A 15 -9.80 -8.42 15.91
N ASP A 16 -8.59 -8.95 15.70
CA ASP A 16 -7.46 -8.20 15.16
C ASP A 16 -7.77 -7.65 13.75
N VAL A 17 -8.42 -8.45 12.91
CA VAL A 17 -8.85 -8.02 11.57
C VAL A 17 -9.93 -6.93 11.66
N LEU A 18 -10.89 -7.07 12.56
CA LEU A 18 -11.95 -6.09 12.74
C LEU A 18 -11.40 -4.76 13.27
N VAL A 19 -10.51 -4.81 14.27
CA VAL A 19 -9.82 -3.64 14.81
C VAL A 19 -8.98 -2.95 13.75
N PHE A 20 -8.24 -3.72 12.94
CA PHE A 20 -7.49 -3.19 11.80
C PHE A 20 -8.42 -2.47 10.81
N VAL A 21 -9.53 -3.08 10.43
CA VAL A 21 -10.54 -2.49 9.52
C VAL A 21 -11.06 -1.18 10.11
N ILE A 22 -11.53 -1.18 11.35
CA ILE A 22 -12.10 0.02 11.98
C ILE A 22 -11.05 1.14 12.04
N LEU A 23 -9.86 0.87 12.58
CA LEU A 23 -8.81 1.89 12.69
C LEU A 23 -8.37 2.38 11.31
N HIS A 24 -8.20 1.47 10.35
CA HIS A 24 -7.75 1.83 9.00
C HIS A 24 -8.76 2.73 8.29
N TYR A 25 -10.05 2.37 8.28
CA TYR A 25 -11.08 3.18 7.63
C TYR A 25 -11.42 4.45 8.42
N PHE A 26 -11.22 4.48 9.73
CA PHE A 26 -11.41 5.71 10.50
C PHE A 26 -10.25 6.71 10.30
N VAL A 27 -9.01 6.21 10.31
CA VAL A 27 -7.80 7.03 10.11
C VAL A 27 -7.66 7.52 8.67
N TRP A 28 -8.00 6.69 7.68
CA TRP A 28 -7.84 7.05 6.28
C TRP A 28 -9.17 7.39 5.60
N GLY A 29 -10.22 6.60 5.79
CA GLY A 29 -11.49 6.81 5.12
C GLY A 29 -12.13 8.17 5.42
N VAL A 30 -12.24 8.55 6.70
CA VAL A 30 -12.87 9.82 7.09
C VAL A 30 -12.10 11.04 6.55
N PRO A 31 -10.75 11.14 6.69
CA PRO A 31 -10.01 12.25 6.09
C PRO A 31 -10.06 12.29 4.56
N PHE A 32 -10.04 11.15 3.86
CA PHE A 32 -10.15 11.13 2.41
C PHE A 32 -11.53 11.60 1.92
N LEU A 33 -12.61 11.21 2.61
CA LEU A 33 -13.96 11.70 2.30
C LEU A 33 -14.08 13.22 2.53
N LEU A 34 -13.52 13.71 3.64
CA LEU A 34 -13.47 15.15 3.91
C LEU A 34 -12.67 15.89 2.83
N LEU A 35 -11.53 15.34 2.41
CA LEU A 35 -10.70 15.92 1.34
C LEU A 35 -11.47 16.01 0.02
N PHE A 36 -12.18 14.95 -0.36
CA PHE A 36 -13.02 14.97 -1.57
C PHE A 36 -14.16 15.98 -1.48
N TYR A 37 -14.78 16.11 -0.29
CA TYR A 37 -15.79 17.13 -0.05
C TYR A 37 -15.23 18.55 -0.19
N LEU A 38 -14.03 18.80 0.32
CA LEU A 38 -13.35 20.09 0.16
C LEU A 38 -13.01 20.38 -1.30
N PHE A 39 -12.46 19.41 -2.03
CA PHE A 39 -12.20 19.57 -3.47
C PHE A 39 -13.47 19.84 -4.25
N HIS A 40 -14.59 19.22 -3.88
CA HIS A 40 -15.88 19.49 -4.51
C HIS A 40 -16.35 20.92 -4.30
N ASN A 41 -16.25 21.43 -3.07
CA ASN A 41 -16.63 22.82 -2.78
C ASN A 41 -15.76 23.87 -3.50
N ILE A 42 -14.54 23.50 -3.89
CA ILE A 42 -13.60 24.38 -4.63
C ILE A 42 -13.78 24.20 -6.16
N GLY A 43 -14.64 23.28 -6.62
CA GLY A 43 -14.86 22.98 -8.04
C GLY A 43 -13.74 22.16 -8.68
N LEU A 44 -12.94 21.46 -7.86
CA LEU A 44 -11.82 20.61 -8.27
C LEU A 44 -12.21 19.13 -8.36
N ASP A 45 -13.45 18.85 -8.74
CA ASP A 45 -14.01 17.49 -8.82
C ASP A 45 -13.14 16.54 -9.65
N TYR A 46 -12.57 17.07 -10.73
CA TYR A 46 -11.70 16.33 -11.64
C TYR A 46 -10.43 15.80 -10.94
N VAL A 47 -9.93 16.48 -9.90
CA VAL A 47 -8.76 16.03 -9.12
C VAL A 47 -9.12 14.79 -8.31
N SER A 48 -10.29 14.78 -7.67
CA SER A 48 -10.82 13.63 -6.93
C SER A 48 -11.00 12.42 -7.86
N VAL A 49 -11.60 12.64 -9.04
CA VAL A 49 -11.77 11.59 -10.05
C VAL A 49 -10.41 11.08 -10.55
N ALA A 50 -9.48 11.98 -10.87
CA ALA A 50 -8.14 11.62 -11.34
C ALA A 50 -7.38 10.78 -10.31
N MET A 51 -7.47 11.12 -9.02
CA MET A 51 -6.86 10.32 -7.96
C MET A 51 -7.41 8.89 -7.91
N VAL A 52 -8.72 8.72 -8.01
CA VAL A 52 -9.34 7.39 -8.03
C VAL A 52 -8.91 6.61 -9.28
N VAL A 53 -8.94 7.26 -10.44
CA VAL A 53 -8.55 6.64 -11.73
C VAL A 53 -7.07 6.21 -11.72
N LEU A 54 -6.17 7.04 -11.20
CA LEU A 54 -4.75 6.69 -11.06
C LEU A 54 -4.52 5.59 -10.02
N TYR A 55 -5.41 5.41 -9.05
CA TYR A 55 -5.28 4.34 -8.05
C TYR A 55 -5.76 2.97 -8.57
N LEU A 56 -6.77 2.94 -9.46
CA LEU A 56 -7.38 1.69 -9.95
C LEU A 56 -6.37 0.68 -10.51
N PRO A 57 -5.38 1.05 -11.37
CA PRO A 57 -4.38 0.10 -11.87
C PRO A 57 -3.57 -0.55 -10.74
N SER A 58 -3.19 0.20 -9.72
CA SER A 58 -2.48 -0.33 -8.55
C SER A 58 -3.34 -1.34 -7.79
N PHE A 59 -4.62 -1.03 -7.60
CA PHE A 59 -5.57 -1.89 -6.89
C PHE A 59 -5.80 -3.23 -7.61
N PHE A 60 -5.97 -3.20 -8.93
CA PHE A 60 -6.16 -4.41 -9.73
C PHE A 60 -4.87 -5.15 -10.08
N SER A 61 -3.70 -4.53 -9.95
CA SER A 61 -2.42 -5.15 -10.35
C SER A 61 -2.14 -6.46 -9.63
N GLY A 62 -2.72 -6.68 -8.45
CA GLY A 62 -2.50 -7.89 -7.68
C GLY A 62 -1.02 -8.10 -7.34
N ALA A 63 -0.18 -7.05 -7.42
CA ALA A 63 1.26 -7.12 -7.22
C ALA A 63 1.64 -7.77 -5.88
N HIS A 64 0.75 -7.66 -4.89
CA HIS A 64 0.87 -8.27 -3.57
C HIS A 64 0.76 -9.80 -3.59
N LYS A 65 0.10 -10.39 -4.59
CA LYS A 65 -0.13 -11.84 -4.76
C LYS A 65 0.85 -12.48 -5.74
N THR A 66 1.26 -11.75 -6.78
CA THR A 66 2.12 -12.28 -7.86
C THR A 66 3.60 -11.97 -7.68
N GLY A 67 3.97 -11.02 -6.80
CA GLY A 67 5.38 -10.63 -6.62
C GLY A 67 6.03 -9.97 -7.84
N GLN A 68 5.24 -9.67 -8.89
CA GLN A 68 5.69 -9.12 -10.17
C GLN A 68 6.04 -7.62 -10.12
N GLY A 69 5.96 -6.99 -8.93
CA GLY A 69 6.16 -5.55 -8.78
C GLY A 69 4.93 -4.76 -9.21
N ASN A 70 4.91 -3.46 -8.90
CA ASN A 70 3.79 -2.59 -9.22
C ASN A 70 3.79 -2.23 -10.72
N VAL A 71 2.60 -2.10 -11.32
CA VAL A 71 2.38 -1.80 -12.76
C VAL A 71 2.96 -0.46 -13.22
N TRP A 72 3.35 0.41 -12.28
CA TRP A 72 3.87 1.75 -12.56
C TRP A 72 5.39 1.78 -12.81
N GLU A 73 5.93 0.88 -13.64
CA GLU A 73 7.36 0.92 -14.02
C GLU A 73 7.75 2.26 -14.66
N GLY A 74 6.86 2.86 -15.45
CA GLY A 74 7.06 4.18 -16.05
C GLY A 74 7.16 5.31 -15.01
N LEU A 75 6.35 5.26 -13.95
CA LEU A 75 6.45 6.24 -12.86
C LEU A 75 7.78 6.08 -12.13
N ARG A 76 8.20 4.84 -11.86
CA ARG A 76 9.44 4.52 -11.16
C ARG A 76 10.71 4.87 -11.94
N THR A 77 10.62 4.92 -13.27
CA THR A 77 11.72 5.30 -14.17
C THR A 77 11.64 6.77 -14.59
N SER A 78 10.60 7.50 -14.20
CA SER A 78 10.42 8.92 -14.53
C SER A 78 11.43 9.83 -13.81
N SER A 79 11.68 10.98 -14.41
CA SER A 79 12.52 12.04 -13.81
C SER A 79 11.97 12.57 -12.49
N LEU A 80 10.65 12.56 -12.33
CA LEU A 80 9.98 12.96 -11.08
C LEU A 80 10.33 12.01 -9.93
N TRP A 81 10.40 10.71 -10.20
CA TRP A 81 10.86 9.72 -9.24
C TRP A 81 12.35 9.90 -8.92
N GLY A 82 13.16 10.28 -9.91
CA GLY A 82 14.56 10.68 -9.70
C GLY A 82 14.72 11.86 -8.73
N LEU A 83 13.89 12.90 -8.89
CA LEU A 83 13.87 14.07 -8.01
C LEU A 83 13.46 13.70 -6.57
N LEU A 84 12.42 12.88 -6.40
CA LEU A 84 11.99 12.37 -5.09
C LEU A 84 13.08 11.52 -4.42
N ASN A 85 13.75 10.64 -5.17
CA ASN A 85 14.86 9.84 -4.65
C ASN A 85 16.05 10.71 -4.23
N GLN A 86 16.35 11.79 -4.98
CA GLN A 86 17.40 12.74 -4.62
C GLN A 86 17.07 13.50 -3.34
N PHE A 87 15.81 13.94 -3.19
CA PHE A 87 15.35 14.63 -1.98
C PHE A 87 15.40 13.72 -0.75
N LEU A 88 14.89 12.49 -0.88
CA LEU A 88 14.84 11.51 0.21
C LEU A 88 16.17 10.77 0.44
N ARG A 89 17.18 11.01 -0.41
CA ARG A 89 18.46 10.28 -0.45
C ARG A 89 18.30 8.75 -0.50
N LEU A 90 17.21 8.28 -1.13
CA LEU A 90 16.93 6.87 -1.30
C LEU A 90 17.52 6.39 -2.63
N LYS A 91 18.41 5.40 -2.57
CA LYS A 91 18.96 4.75 -3.77
C LYS A 91 18.40 3.33 -3.86
N ILE A 92 17.43 3.12 -4.75
CA ILE A 92 16.87 1.80 -5.01
C ILE A 92 17.67 1.17 -6.15
N ILE A 93 18.47 0.15 -5.84
CA ILE A 93 19.28 -0.61 -6.81
C ILE A 93 18.61 -1.97 -7.00
N ARG A 94 18.34 -2.38 -8.24
CA ARG A 94 17.91 -3.75 -8.56
C ARG A 94 19.18 -4.57 -8.78
N GLU A 95 19.61 -5.33 -7.78
CA GLU A 95 20.88 -6.07 -7.85
C GLU A 95 20.77 -7.37 -8.65
N GLN A 96 19.63 -8.06 -8.61
CA GLN A 96 19.41 -9.28 -9.40
C GLN A 96 17.92 -9.55 -9.59
N GLU A 97 17.54 -10.20 -10.69
CA GLU A 97 16.21 -10.81 -10.80
C GLU A 97 16.14 -11.98 -9.82
N LEU A 98 15.20 -11.90 -8.87
CA LEU A 98 15.00 -12.96 -7.89
C LEU A 98 14.48 -14.21 -8.61
N ASP A 99 15.17 -15.33 -8.40
CA ASP A 99 14.71 -16.64 -8.84
C ASP A 99 13.38 -16.97 -8.11
N PRO A 100 12.28 -17.19 -8.85
CA PRO A 100 10.97 -17.46 -8.28
C PRO A 100 10.90 -18.80 -7.53
N ASN A 101 11.85 -19.71 -7.75
CA ASN A 101 11.91 -21.01 -7.07
C ASN A 101 12.65 -20.97 -5.73
N LYS A 102 13.21 -19.82 -5.34
CA LYS A 102 13.98 -19.68 -4.11
C LYS A 102 13.30 -18.69 -3.16
N ARG A 103 13.36 -19.01 -1.86
CA ARG A 103 12.92 -18.09 -0.80
C ARG A 103 14.04 -17.10 -0.52
N HIS A 104 13.75 -15.81 -0.64
CA HIS A 104 14.70 -14.73 -0.42
C HIS A 104 14.39 -14.02 0.89
N ILE A 105 15.43 -13.74 1.68
CA ILE A 105 15.31 -12.97 2.92
C ILE A 105 15.87 -11.58 2.64
N PHE A 106 14.99 -10.57 2.70
CA PHE A 106 15.40 -9.18 2.62
C PHE A 106 15.70 -8.67 4.03
N GLY A 107 16.96 -8.34 4.30
CA GLY A 107 17.39 -7.70 5.53
C GLY A 107 17.52 -6.19 5.34
N PHE A 108 17.01 -5.41 6.28
CA PHE A 108 17.32 -3.99 6.39
C PHE A 108 18.29 -3.82 7.56
N HIS A 109 19.53 -3.43 7.28
CA HIS A 109 20.51 -3.14 8.31
C HIS A 109 20.56 -1.62 8.53
N PRO A 110 20.05 -1.11 9.66
CA PRO A 110 20.31 0.27 10.03
C PRO A 110 21.80 0.39 10.38
N ARG A 111 22.46 1.44 9.87
CA ARG A 111 23.74 1.92 10.39
C ARG A 111 23.47 2.94 11.48
#